data_AF-A0A0W4ZSH1-F1
#
_entry.id   AF-A0A0W4ZSH1-F1
#
_cell.length_a   1.000
_cell.length_b   1.000
_cell.length_c   1.000
_cell.angle_alpha   90.00
_cell.angle_beta   90.00
_cell.angle_gamma   90.00
#
_symmetry.space_group_name_H-M   'P 1'
#
loop_
_entity.id
_entity.type
_entity.pdbx_description
1 polymer ?
#
loop_
_entity_poly.entity_id
_entity_poly.type
_entity_poly.pdbx_seq_one_letter_code
_entity_poly.pdbx_strand_id
1 'polypeptide(L)'
;MDVVESGVSREFEVLSTKLVASIEKQATLEDQMHWTDAALDRAKTRISELEMAQRDCVERMANVLQEKRGAEEETQALMTRLVEETRLRGQAEAEKQAIEKELEDLTKTLFEEANQMVTAAQHERDRAERRSMQLQAQLEEAEKLQKSQQKQLEELKGLLHAVTGSAAGALRTGENGEEKGGKRVRRVFRSDIAAFQEFQAFFSTVNVQKRGGEQGGEGQSVQTAQNGQNGGNGGGGGLGGPVRVSSPSFFGLGSPTGTSSFRDWKFIKRCIYEDIEPTLRLDSAPGLSWLARRTMFSAILEGQLVIEPGKVGKGGIICSLCGNSCTEEGNRRVHRFRTSEAQNTMKFYYLCGYCLRRVRSVCDFAGFLRQLRDGVWRAEGDGEGIKAWEETVRLREVMFWSRVGAIEGVEVATEERQQKRVGAVKELYRVYRVYGMSKAYILFSRGTSVRVSRKDYVYGRRLSGLNGIEVDCTQGLRINKVTNKVVDIVFG
;
A
#
# COMPACT_ATOMS: atom_id res chain seq x y z
N MET A 1 -25.34 -126.08 71.56
CA MET A 1 -25.50 -124.61 71.62
C MET A 1 -25.31 -124.00 70.23
N ASP A 2 -24.23 -124.36 69.56
CA ASP A 2 -23.90 -124.45 68.12
C ASP A 2 -24.90 -123.81 67.12
N VAL A 3 -26.18 -124.22 67.11
CA VAL A 3 -27.21 -123.68 66.20
C VAL A 3 -27.54 -122.20 66.49
N VAL A 4 -27.47 -121.78 67.75
CA VAL A 4 -27.68 -120.38 68.16
C VAL A 4 -26.43 -119.54 67.85
N GLU A 5 -25.26 -120.11 68.11
CA GLU A 5 -23.95 -119.45 67.93
C GLU A 5 -23.63 -119.22 66.44
N SER A 6 -23.96 -120.18 65.57
CA SER A 6 -23.92 -120.02 64.11
C SER A 6 -25.00 -119.07 63.56
N GLY A 7 -26.17 -119.01 64.20
CA GLY A 7 -27.20 -118.01 63.91
C GLY A 7 -26.72 -116.57 64.15
N VAL A 8 -26.21 -116.30 65.36
CA VAL A 8 -25.66 -115.00 65.74
C VAL A 8 -24.47 -114.60 64.85
N SER A 9 -23.59 -115.54 64.52
CA SER A 9 -22.45 -115.29 63.62
C SER A 9 -22.91 -114.87 62.22
N ARG A 10 -23.93 -115.54 61.67
CA ARG A 10 -24.52 -115.21 60.36
C ARG A 10 -25.24 -113.86 60.36
N GLU A 11 -25.91 -113.50 61.45
CA GLU A 11 -26.53 -112.17 61.60
C GLU A 11 -25.47 -111.07 61.72
N PHE A 12 -24.35 -111.32 62.41
CA PHE A 12 -23.20 -110.42 62.48
C PHE A 12 -22.54 -110.21 61.10
N GLU A 13 -22.34 -111.26 60.30
CA GLU A 13 -21.85 -111.16 58.92
C GLU A 13 -22.79 -110.33 58.02
N VAL A 14 -24.10 -110.56 58.14
CA VAL A 14 -25.13 -109.81 57.40
C VAL A 14 -25.21 -108.33 57.86
N LEU A 15 -24.92 -108.03 59.13
CA LEU A 15 -24.86 -106.66 59.62
C LEU A 15 -23.55 -105.97 59.20
N SER A 16 -22.42 -106.67 59.25
CA SER A 16 -21.10 -106.18 58.84
C SER A 16 -21.06 -105.84 57.35
N THR A 17 -21.56 -106.73 56.49
CA THR A 17 -21.66 -106.48 55.04
C THR A 17 -22.59 -105.32 54.71
N LYS A 18 -23.71 -105.15 55.43
CA LYS A 18 -24.57 -103.96 55.32
C LYS A 18 -23.88 -102.68 55.77
N LEU A 19 -23.11 -102.72 56.87
CA LEU A 19 -22.37 -101.57 57.38
C LEU A 19 -21.29 -101.12 56.38
N VAL A 20 -20.51 -102.05 55.82
CA VAL A 20 -19.53 -101.76 54.77
C VAL A 20 -20.20 -101.14 53.55
N ALA A 21 -21.26 -101.75 53.01
CA ALA A 21 -22.00 -101.21 51.87
C ALA A 21 -22.67 -99.83 52.16
N SER A 22 -23.05 -99.56 53.40
CA SER A 22 -23.52 -98.25 53.84
C SER A 22 -22.40 -97.19 53.91
N ILE A 23 -21.20 -97.57 54.36
CA ILE A 23 -20.02 -96.69 54.41
C ILE A 23 -19.53 -96.37 52.99
N GLU A 24 -19.43 -97.38 52.12
CA GLU A 24 -19.09 -97.21 50.70
C GLU A 24 -20.08 -96.28 49.99
N LYS A 25 -21.39 -96.46 50.26
CA LYS A 25 -22.44 -95.58 49.73
C LYS A 25 -22.34 -94.17 50.30
N GLN A 26 -22.01 -94.00 51.58
CA GLN A 26 -21.84 -92.68 52.19
C GLN A 26 -20.65 -91.94 51.56
N ALA A 27 -19.48 -92.58 51.46
CA ALA A 27 -18.32 -91.99 50.78
C ALA A 27 -18.64 -91.60 49.32
N THR A 28 -19.36 -92.47 48.58
CA THR A 28 -19.81 -92.18 47.22
C THR A 28 -20.74 -90.95 47.15
N LEU A 29 -21.59 -90.73 48.16
CA LEU A 29 -22.48 -89.57 48.24
C LEU A 29 -21.72 -88.29 48.67
N GLU A 30 -20.72 -88.41 49.53
CA GLU A 30 -19.84 -87.30 49.94
C GLU A 30 -18.97 -86.82 48.75
N ASP A 31 -18.40 -87.74 47.97
CA ASP A 31 -17.70 -87.45 46.71
C ASP A 31 -18.63 -86.78 45.67
N GLN A 32 -19.85 -87.29 45.52
CA GLN A 32 -20.85 -86.69 44.61
C GLN A 32 -21.24 -85.28 45.06
N MET A 33 -21.48 -85.07 46.36
CA MET A 33 -21.78 -83.76 46.93
C MET A 33 -20.65 -82.77 46.64
N HIS A 34 -19.41 -83.10 46.99
CA HIS A 34 -18.23 -82.28 46.71
C HIS A 34 -18.05 -81.97 45.21
N TRP A 35 -18.31 -82.94 44.32
CA TRP A 35 -18.27 -82.69 42.88
C TRP A 35 -19.36 -81.72 42.42
N THR A 36 -20.59 -81.87 42.93
CA THR A 36 -21.71 -80.98 42.61
C THR A 36 -21.53 -79.57 43.15
N ASP A 37 -21.01 -79.40 44.37
CA ASP A 37 -20.70 -78.09 44.94
C ASP A 37 -19.61 -77.38 44.13
N ALA A 38 -18.53 -78.09 43.80
CA ALA A 38 -17.46 -77.54 42.97
C ALA A 38 -17.95 -77.21 41.54
N ALA A 39 -18.91 -77.96 40.99
CA ALA A 39 -19.54 -77.65 39.71
C ALA A 39 -20.48 -76.43 39.80
N LEU A 40 -21.24 -76.32 40.89
CA LEU A 40 -22.12 -75.21 41.18
C LEU A 40 -21.34 -73.91 41.39
N ASP A 41 -20.19 -73.94 42.08
CA ASP A 41 -19.36 -72.75 42.30
C ASP A 41 -18.64 -72.29 41.02
N ARG A 42 -18.21 -73.23 40.17
CA ARG A 42 -17.76 -72.91 38.79
C ARG A 42 -18.88 -72.24 37.99
N ALA A 43 -20.11 -72.72 38.09
CA ALA A 43 -21.27 -72.12 37.42
C ALA A 43 -21.62 -70.73 37.97
N LYS A 44 -21.67 -70.54 39.31
CA LYS A 44 -21.88 -69.22 39.96
C LYS A 44 -20.83 -68.20 39.52
N THR A 45 -19.55 -68.59 39.54
CA THR A 45 -18.44 -67.73 39.09
C THR A 45 -18.64 -67.31 37.65
N ARG A 46 -18.95 -68.27 36.76
CA ARG A 46 -19.15 -67.99 35.34
C ARG A 46 -20.40 -67.13 35.06
N ILE A 47 -21.47 -67.27 35.85
CA ILE A 47 -22.64 -66.39 35.77
C ILE A 47 -22.24 -64.95 36.16
N SER A 48 -21.53 -64.77 37.27
CA SER A 48 -21.03 -63.46 37.72
C SER A 48 -20.15 -62.77 36.66
N GLU A 49 -19.21 -63.51 36.05
CA GLU A 49 -18.38 -63.01 34.93
C GLU A 49 -19.23 -62.55 33.74
N LEU A 50 -20.23 -63.35 33.34
CA LEU A 50 -21.09 -63.05 32.19
C LEU A 50 -22.01 -61.85 32.48
N GLU A 51 -22.54 -61.73 33.69
CA GLU A 51 -23.31 -60.57 34.11
C GLU A 51 -22.46 -59.29 34.15
N MET A 52 -21.21 -59.37 34.63
CA MET A 52 -20.28 -58.23 34.58
C MET A 52 -20.03 -57.83 33.13
N ALA A 53 -19.64 -58.76 32.27
CA ALA A 53 -19.42 -58.50 30.84
C ALA A 53 -20.67 -57.97 30.12
N GLN A 54 -21.88 -58.38 30.54
CA GLN A 54 -23.15 -57.85 30.03
C GLN A 54 -23.38 -56.40 30.48
N ARG A 55 -23.20 -56.08 31.77
CA ARG A 55 -23.32 -54.70 32.30
C ARG A 55 -22.37 -53.75 31.57
N ASP A 56 -21.10 -54.13 31.50
CA ASP A 56 -20.03 -53.50 30.72
C ASP A 56 -20.39 -53.23 29.25
N CYS A 57 -21.03 -54.20 28.59
CA CYS A 57 -21.43 -54.10 27.19
C CYS A 57 -22.60 -53.12 27.01
N VAL A 58 -23.59 -53.18 27.90
CA VAL A 58 -24.74 -52.26 27.91
C VAL A 58 -24.31 -50.82 28.18
N GLU A 59 -23.39 -50.59 29.13
CA GLU A 59 -22.85 -49.26 29.42
C GLU A 59 -22.08 -48.68 28.23
N ARG A 60 -21.17 -49.46 27.62
CA ARG A 60 -20.46 -49.04 26.39
C ARG A 60 -21.42 -48.72 25.25
N MET A 61 -22.48 -49.52 25.06
CA MET A 61 -23.50 -49.26 24.05
C MET A 61 -24.33 -48.01 24.35
N ALA A 62 -24.67 -47.75 25.62
CA ALA A 62 -25.38 -46.53 26.03
C ALA A 62 -24.54 -45.27 25.75
N ASN A 63 -23.24 -45.30 26.07
CA ASN A 63 -22.31 -44.20 25.82
C ASN A 63 -22.19 -43.90 24.30
N VAL A 64 -22.01 -44.93 23.46
CA VAL A 64 -21.95 -44.78 22.00
C VAL A 64 -23.28 -44.23 21.43
N LEU A 65 -24.43 -44.61 21.99
CA LEU A 65 -25.73 -44.05 21.58
C LEU A 65 -25.91 -42.59 22.01
N GLN A 66 -25.31 -42.16 23.12
CA GLN A 66 -25.31 -40.76 23.55
C GLN A 66 -24.36 -39.90 22.69
N GLU A 67 -23.14 -40.38 22.43
CA GLU A 67 -22.18 -39.74 21.51
C GLU A 67 -22.78 -39.58 20.12
N LYS A 68 -23.39 -40.66 19.60
CA LYS A 68 -24.09 -40.63 18.31
C LYS A 68 -25.18 -39.56 18.28
N ARG A 69 -26.02 -39.47 19.33
CA ARG A 69 -27.08 -38.46 19.39
C ARG A 69 -26.51 -37.04 19.38
N GLY A 70 -25.45 -36.78 20.15
CA GLY A 70 -24.77 -35.47 20.14
C GLY A 70 -24.27 -35.10 18.75
N ALA A 71 -23.68 -36.06 18.01
CA ALA A 71 -23.25 -35.84 16.63
C ALA A 71 -24.43 -35.61 15.65
N GLU A 72 -25.56 -36.30 15.83
CA GLU A 72 -26.79 -36.07 15.04
C GLU A 72 -27.39 -34.68 15.32
N GLU A 73 -27.42 -34.23 16.58
CA GLU A 73 -27.87 -32.89 16.97
C GLU A 73 -26.93 -31.78 16.46
N GLU A 74 -25.61 -31.96 16.57
CA GLU A 74 -24.61 -31.02 16.03
C GLU A 74 -24.66 -30.92 14.50
N THR A 75 -24.74 -32.05 13.79
CA THR A 75 -24.81 -32.05 12.32
C THR A 75 -26.11 -31.43 11.80
N GLN A 76 -27.24 -31.64 12.49
CA GLN A 76 -28.49 -30.95 12.19
C GLN A 76 -28.38 -29.44 12.42
N ALA A 77 -27.80 -29.00 13.54
CA ALA A 77 -27.59 -27.58 13.83
C ALA A 77 -26.65 -26.88 12.82
N LEU A 78 -25.59 -27.58 12.38
CA LEU A 78 -24.69 -27.11 11.32
C LEU A 78 -25.41 -27.03 9.96
N MET A 79 -26.27 -28.00 9.63
CA MET A 79 -27.06 -27.98 8.40
C MET A 79 -28.04 -26.79 8.37
N THR A 80 -28.74 -26.51 9.48
CA THR A 80 -29.63 -25.34 9.57
C THR A 80 -28.86 -24.02 9.38
N ARG A 81 -27.68 -23.88 10.00
CA ARG A 81 -26.81 -22.71 9.80
C ARG A 81 -26.32 -22.57 8.35
N LEU A 82 -25.97 -23.68 7.70
CA LEU A 82 -25.52 -23.68 6.30
C LEU A 82 -26.64 -23.26 5.33
N VAL A 83 -27.87 -23.69 5.57
CA VAL A 83 -29.04 -23.27 4.78
C VAL A 83 -29.30 -21.78 4.95
N GLU A 84 -29.26 -21.25 6.17
CA GLU A 84 -29.47 -19.82 6.44
C GLU A 84 -28.36 -18.95 5.86
N GLU A 85 -27.09 -19.34 6.01
CA GLU A 85 -25.95 -18.65 5.39
C GLU A 85 -26.05 -18.65 3.86
N THR A 86 -26.50 -19.76 3.26
CA THR A 86 -26.74 -19.85 1.81
C THR A 86 -27.89 -18.94 1.37
N ARG A 87 -28.96 -18.83 2.17
CA ARG A 87 -30.09 -17.93 1.94
C ARG A 87 -29.68 -16.46 1.99
N LEU A 88 -28.94 -16.06 3.03
CA LEU A 88 -28.40 -14.72 3.21
C LEU A 88 -27.41 -14.35 2.10
N ARG A 89 -26.52 -15.28 1.73
CA ARG A 89 -25.61 -15.11 0.59
C ARG A 89 -26.36 -14.88 -0.72
N GLY A 90 -27.41 -15.65 -0.99
CA GLY A 90 -28.23 -15.47 -2.20
C GLY A 90 -28.90 -14.09 -2.26
N GLN A 91 -29.34 -13.55 -1.12
CA GLN A 91 -29.86 -12.17 -1.05
C GLN A 91 -28.76 -11.14 -1.33
N ALA A 92 -27.61 -11.25 -0.68
CA ALA A 92 -26.48 -10.34 -0.90
C ALA A 92 -25.92 -10.40 -2.33
N GLU A 93 -25.92 -11.56 -2.98
CA GLU A 93 -25.53 -11.71 -4.40
C GLU A 93 -26.56 -11.10 -5.36
N ALA A 94 -27.86 -11.15 -5.04
CA ALA A 94 -28.91 -10.49 -5.82
C ALA A 94 -28.89 -8.95 -5.66
N GLU A 95 -28.74 -8.43 -4.43
CA GLU A 95 -28.57 -7.00 -4.16
C GLU A 95 -27.32 -6.45 -4.85
N LYS A 96 -26.21 -7.20 -4.82
CA LYS A 96 -24.98 -6.86 -5.55
C LYS A 96 -25.23 -6.75 -7.06
N GLN A 97 -25.94 -7.70 -7.66
CA GLN A 97 -26.25 -7.67 -9.10
C GLN A 97 -27.14 -6.49 -9.49
N ALA A 98 -28.09 -6.09 -8.63
CA ALA A 98 -28.90 -4.88 -8.84
C ALA A 98 -28.02 -3.63 -8.84
N ILE A 99 -27.14 -3.47 -7.84
CA ILE A 99 -26.22 -2.33 -7.73
C ILE A 99 -25.20 -2.31 -8.89
N GLU A 100 -24.67 -3.45 -9.31
CA GLU A 100 -23.76 -3.53 -10.46
C GLU A 100 -24.46 -3.08 -11.75
N LYS A 101 -25.72 -3.46 -11.97
CA LYS A 101 -26.50 -2.99 -13.11
C LYS A 101 -26.79 -1.48 -13.03
N GLU A 102 -27.20 -0.96 -11.87
CA GLU A 102 -27.43 0.48 -11.68
C GLU A 102 -26.16 1.30 -11.94
N LEU A 103 -24.99 0.78 -11.56
CA LEU A 103 -23.70 1.38 -11.86
C LEU A 103 -23.36 1.33 -13.36
N GLU A 104 -23.67 0.24 -14.07
CA GLU A 104 -23.50 0.15 -15.53
C GLU A 104 -24.41 1.14 -16.28
N ASP A 105 -25.71 1.18 -15.94
CA ASP A 105 -26.69 2.09 -16.55
C ASP A 105 -26.35 3.58 -16.27
N LEU A 106 -25.91 3.91 -15.05
CA LEU A 106 -25.45 5.26 -14.71
C LEU A 106 -24.12 5.63 -15.39
N THR A 107 -23.18 4.68 -15.50
CA THR A 107 -21.91 4.90 -16.19
C THR A 107 -22.15 5.16 -17.68
N LYS A 108 -23.07 4.43 -18.30
CA LYS A 108 -23.48 4.63 -19.69
C LYS A 108 -24.07 6.02 -19.93
N THR A 109 -25.06 6.44 -19.13
CA THR A 109 -25.68 7.77 -19.29
C THR A 109 -24.68 8.90 -19.09
N LEU A 110 -23.78 8.78 -18.10
CA LEU A 110 -22.70 9.74 -17.86
C LEU A 110 -21.74 9.87 -19.07
N PHE A 111 -21.38 8.77 -19.72
CA PHE A 111 -20.57 8.80 -20.94
C PHE A 111 -21.33 9.38 -22.15
N GLU A 112 -22.62 9.06 -22.30
CA GLU A 112 -23.46 9.61 -23.37
C GLU A 112 -23.65 11.13 -23.24
N GLU A 113 -23.87 11.65 -22.02
CA GLU A 113 -23.99 13.08 -21.75
C GLU A 113 -22.63 13.81 -21.90
N ALA A 114 -21.54 13.23 -21.39
CA ALA A 114 -20.21 13.80 -21.57
C ALA A 114 -19.79 13.91 -23.04
N ASN A 115 -20.11 12.89 -23.87
CA ASN A 115 -19.84 12.92 -25.31
C ASN A 115 -20.69 13.96 -26.05
N GLN A 116 -21.96 14.14 -25.66
CA GLN A 116 -22.82 15.23 -26.17
C GLN A 116 -22.27 16.61 -25.81
N MET A 117 -21.82 16.82 -24.57
CA MET A 117 -21.19 18.08 -24.15
C MET A 117 -19.89 18.38 -24.92
N VAL A 118 -19.03 17.38 -25.11
CA VAL A 118 -17.76 17.53 -25.85
C VAL A 118 -18.01 17.85 -27.33
N THR A 119 -18.94 17.16 -27.99
CA THR A 119 -19.27 17.43 -29.40
C THR A 119 -19.96 18.79 -29.58
N ALA A 120 -20.82 19.20 -28.66
CA ALA A 120 -21.39 20.56 -28.65
C ALA A 120 -20.29 21.63 -28.52
N ALA A 121 -19.37 21.48 -27.57
CA ALA A 121 -18.27 22.41 -27.36
C ALA A 121 -17.30 22.49 -28.57
N GLN A 122 -17.06 21.36 -29.25
CA GLN A 122 -16.32 21.34 -30.53
C GLN A 122 -17.05 22.15 -31.61
N HIS A 123 -18.35 21.94 -31.80
CA HIS A 123 -19.12 22.70 -32.80
C HIS A 123 -19.24 24.20 -32.47
N GLU A 124 -19.29 24.59 -31.19
CA GLU A 124 -19.22 26.01 -30.80
C GLU A 124 -17.85 26.63 -31.10
N ARG A 125 -16.76 25.88 -30.83
CA ARG A 125 -15.40 26.28 -31.19
C ARG A 125 -15.25 26.44 -32.71
N ASP A 126 -15.70 25.46 -33.51
CA ASP A 126 -15.66 25.55 -34.98
C ASP A 126 -16.40 26.79 -35.50
N ARG A 127 -17.57 27.09 -34.92
CA ARG A 127 -18.35 28.31 -35.24
C ARG A 127 -17.62 29.59 -34.82
N ALA A 128 -16.86 29.58 -33.73
CA ALA A 128 -16.04 30.71 -33.30
C ALA A 128 -14.82 30.91 -34.23
N GLU A 129 -14.09 29.85 -34.56
CA GLU A 129 -12.92 29.91 -35.44
C GLU A 129 -13.30 30.36 -36.86
N ARG A 130 -14.41 29.86 -37.44
CA ARG A 130 -14.91 30.35 -38.74
C ARG A 130 -15.27 31.83 -38.73
N ARG A 131 -15.88 32.33 -37.66
CA ARG A 131 -16.18 33.78 -37.50
C ARG A 131 -14.90 34.60 -37.34
N SER A 132 -13.90 34.09 -36.63
CA SER A 132 -12.57 34.72 -36.51
C SER A 132 -11.90 34.83 -37.88
N MET A 133 -11.87 33.76 -38.67
CA MET A 133 -11.33 33.78 -40.04
C MET A 133 -12.07 34.78 -40.95
N GLN A 134 -13.40 34.85 -40.86
CA GLN A 134 -14.19 35.81 -41.63
C GLN A 134 -13.88 37.26 -41.26
N LEU A 135 -13.75 37.56 -39.97
CA LEU A 135 -13.35 38.89 -39.48
C LEU A 135 -11.90 39.25 -39.86
N GLN A 136 -11.00 38.27 -39.84
CA GLN A 136 -9.61 38.45 -40.30
C GLN A 136 -9.54 38.77 -41.81
N ALA A 137 -10.32 38.09 -42.65
CA ALA A 137 -10.41 38.38 -44.07
C ALA A 137 -10.97 39.80 -44.34
N GLN A 138 -12.01 40.20 -43.60
CA GLN A 138 -12.58 41.56 -43.67
C GLN A 138 -11.58 42.64 -43.22
N LEU A 139 -10.78 42.37 -42.18
CA LEU A 139 -9.68 43.24 -41.76
C LEU A 139 -8.59 43.35 -42.84
N GLU A 140 -8.20 42.25 -43.48
CA GLU A 140 -7.19 42.27 -44.54
C GLU A 140 -7.67 43.07 -45.78
N GLU A 141 -8.96 42.98 -46.13
CA GLU A 141 -9.58 43.78 -47.18
C GLU A 141 -9.65 45.27 -46.81
N ALA A 142 -10.07 45.59 -45.57
CA ALA A 142 -10.08 46.96 -45.07
C ALA A 142 -8.67 47.58 -45.00
N GLU A 143 -7.66 46.81 -44.58
CA GLU A 143 -6.26 47.23 -44.62
C GLU A 143 -5.76 47.51 -46.04
N LYS A 144 -6.13 46.66 -47.02
CA LYS A 144 -5.78 46.89 -48.44
C LYS A 144 -6.42 48.17 -48.96
N LEU A 145 -7.69 48.41 -48.63
CA LEU A 145 -8.39 49.65 -48.99
C LEU A 145 -7.72 50.88 -48.34
N GLN A 146 -7.42 50.81 -47.03
CA GLN A 146 -6.72 51.89 -46.31
C GLN A 146 -5.33 52.17 -46.90
N LYS A 147 -4.55 51.13 -47.23
CA LYS A 147 -3.23 51.27 -47.87
C LYS A 147 -3.35 51.89 -49.27
N SER A 148 -4.41 51.56 -50.02
CA SER A 148 -4.72 52.19 -51.31
C SER A 148 -5.04 53.68 -51.14
N GLN A 149 -5.93 54.04 -50.19
CA GLN A 149 -6.27 55.42 -49.87
C GLN A 149 -5.06 56.22 -49.37
N GLN A 150 -4.22 55.63 -48.52
CA GLN A 150 -2.95 56.24 -48.08
C GLN A 150 -2.01 56.47 -49.25
N LYS A 151 -1.90 55.54 -50.21
CA LYS A 151 -1.10 55.71 -51.43
C LYS A 151 -1.65 56.83 -52.32
N GLN A 152 -2.97 56.92 -52.50
CA GLN A 152 -3.61 58.02 -53.24
C GLN A 152 -3.40 59.39 -52.57
N LEU A 153 -3.45 59.44 -51.22
CA LEU A 153 -3.16 60.65 -50.46
C LEU A 153 -1.68 61.02 -50.49
N GLU A 154 -0.76 60.05 -50.45
CA GLU A 154 0.69 60.30 -50.55
C GLU A 154 1.10 60.65 -51.99
N GLU A 155 0.39 60.17 -53.01
CA GLU A 155 0.53 60.63 -54.41
C GLU A 155 0.01 62.07 -54.57
N LEU A 156 -1.16 62.40 -54.02
CA LEU A 156 -1.69 63.78 -54.02
C LEU A 156 -0.79 64.75 -53.23
N LYS A 157 -0.29 64.33 -52.08
CA LYS A 157 0.72 65.05 -51.27
C LYS A 157 2.06 65.12 -51.99
N GLY A 158 2.44 64.10 -52.75
CA GLY A 158 3.62 64.07 -53.61
C GLY A 158 3.51 65.05 -54.78
N LEU A 159 2.33 65.22 -55.37
CA LEU A 159 2.05 66.27 -56.35
C LEU A 159 2.09 67.66 -55.70
N LEU A 160 1.51 67.83 -54.51
CA LEU A 160 1.62 69.07 -53.72
C LEU A 160 3.07 69.39 -53.33
N HIS A 161 3.91 68.40 -53.02
CA HIS A 161 5.34 68.58 -52.78
C HIS A 161 6.16 68.78 -54.06
N ALA A 162 5.79 68.18 -55.19
CA ALA A 162 6.36 68.54 -56.49
C ALA A 162 6.07 70.02 -56.86
N VAL A 163 4.98 70.58 -56.31
CA VAL A 163 4.62 72.00 -56.40
C VAL A 163 5.26 72.88 -55.29
N THR A 164 5.83 72.31 -54.21
CA THR A 164 6.27 73.11 -53.02
C THR A 164 7.64 72.78 -52.42
N GLY A 165 8.33 71.68 -52.76
CA GLY A 165 9.67 71.39 -52.24
C GLY A 165 10.17 69.96 -52.47
N SER A 166 11.43 69.84 -52.92
CA SER A 166 12.11 68.56 -53.16
C SER A 166 13.25 68.35 -52.15
N ALA A 167 13.20 67.27 -51.35
CA ALA A 167 14.31 66.78 -50.54
C ALA A 167 14.12 65.31 -50.09
N ALA A 168 15.24 64.61 -49.85
CA ALA A 168 15.36 63.22 -49.36
C ALA A 168 14.81 63.01 -47.93
N GLY A 169 14.64 61.80 -47.36
CA GLY A 169 14.99 60.43 -47.78
C GLY A 169 15.59 59.64 -46.59
N ALA A 170 15.29 58.34 -46.44
CA ALA A 170 15.51 57.60 -45.18
C ALA A 170 16.27 56.26 -45.34
N LEU A 171 16.80 55.66 -44.25
CA LEU A 171 17.40 54.32 -44.26
C LEU A 171 17.37 53.57 -42.89
N ARG A 172 17.72 52.27 -42.93
CA ARG A 172 17.87 51.24 -41.86
C ARG A 172 19.22 50.48 -42.08
N THR A 173 19.73 49.53 -41.29
CA THR A 173 19.33 48.77 -40.07
C THR A 173 20.66 48.52 -39.27
N GLY A 174 20.87 47.63 -38.28
CA GLY A 174 20.09 46.58 -37.59
C GLY A 174 20.50 45.14 -37.95
N GLU A 175 21.27 44.47 -37.09
CA GLU A 175 21.77 43.08 -37.26
C GLU A 175 21.68 42.24 -35.96
N ASN A 176 21.84 40.92 -36.07
CA ASN A 176 21.77 39.92 -34.99
C ASN A 176 22.79 38.79 -35.26
N GLY A 177 23.23 38.07 -34.22
CA GLY A 177 24.11 36.90 -34.36
C GLY A 177 23.80 35.79 -33.34
N GLU A 178 23.97 34.52 -33.73
CA GLU A 178 23.61 33.34 -32.94
C GLU A 178 24.74 32.29 -32.97
N GLU A 179 25.05 31.65 -31.83
CA GLU A 179 26.20 30.75 -31.67
C GLU A 179 25.78 29.35 -31.16
N LYS A 180 26.48 28.28 -31.59
CA LYS A 180 26.09 26.88 -31.33
C LYS A 180 27.01 26.18 -30.33
N GLY A 181 26.48 25.88 -29.14
CA GLY A 181 27.12 25.00 -28.14
C GLY A 181 26.55 23.58 -28.08
N GLY A 182 27.41 22.58 -27.84
CA GLY A 182 27.02 21.17 -27.76
C GLY A 182 26.11 20.84 -26.57
N LYS A 183 24.93 20.27 -26.84
CA LYS A 183 23.89 20.02 -25.82
C LYS A 183 24.16 18.75 -25.00
N ARG A 184 24.66 18.94 -23.77
CA ARG A 184 24.43 17.98 -22.69
C ARG A 184 22.91 17.94 -22.43
N VAL A 185 22.29 16.75 -22.40
CA VAL A 185 20.83 16.64 -22.19
C VAL A 185 20.50 16.94 -20.72
N ARG A 186 20.31 18.22 -20.42
CA ARG A 186 19.80 18.69 -19.12
C ARG A 186 18.37 18.15 -18.94
N ARG A 187 18.07 17.50 -17.81
CA ARG A 187 16.67 17.21 -17.45
C ARG A 187 15.92 18.53 -17.31
N VAL A 188 14.88 18.71 -18.14
CA VAL A 188 13.98 19.87 -18.11
C VAL A 188 12.70 19.44 -17.42
N PHE A 189 12.52 19.91 -16.19
CA PHE A 189 11.28 19.69 -15.44
C PHE A 189 10.22 20.65 -15.97
N ARG A 190 9.13 20.11 -16.53
CA ARG A 190 8.02 20.91 -17.05
C ARG A 190 7.19 21.51 -15.92
N SER A 191 6.93 22.81 -16.02
CA SER A 191 6.07 23.61 -15.15
C SER A 191 4.78 24.09 -15.85
N ASP A 192 4.66 23.82 -17.15
CA ASP A 192 3.54 24.20 -18.01
C ASP A 192 2.38 23.18 -18.01
N ILE A 193 2.47 22.13 -17.18
CA ILE A 193 1.47 21.05 -17.10
C ILE A 193 0.54 21.20 -15.90
N ALA A 194 -0.72 20.76 -16.04
CA ALA A 194 -1.73 20.81 -14.97
C ALA A 194 -1.27 20.11 -13.66
N ALA A 195 -0.45 19.06 -13.76
CA ALA A 195 0.13 18.40 -12.59
C ALA A 195 1.06 19.31 -11.77
N PHE A 196 1.77 20.25 -12.40
CA PHE A 196 2.57 21.25 -11.69
C PHE A 196 1.70 22.31 -11.03
N GLN A 197 0.64 22.77 -11.71
CA GLN A 197 -0.31 23.74 -11.16
C GLN A 197 -1.05 23.19 -9.93
N GLU A 198 -1.49 21.94 -9.99
CA GLU A 198 -2.10 21.24 -8.84
C GLU A 198 -1.10 20.96 -7.72
N PHE A 199 0.16 20.65 -8.05
CA PHE A 199 1.25 20.54 -7.08
C PHE A 199 1.54 21.88 -6.39
N GLN A 200 1.60 22.98 -7.14
CA GLN A 200 1.78 24.33 -6.58
C GLN A 200 0.63 24.70 -5.66
N ALA A 201 -0.61 24.37 -6.00
CA ALA A 201 -1.77 24.60 -5.12
C ALA A 201 -1.65 23.81 -3.81
N PHE A 202 -1.31 22.51 -3.88
CA PHE A 202 -1.06 21.66 -2.71
C PHE A 202 0.08 22.22 -1.83
N PHE A 203 1.24 22.49 -2.42
CA PHE A 203 2.43 22.96 -1.70
C PHE A 203 2.22 24.35 -1.08
N SER A 204 1.52 25.26 -1.78
CA SER A 204 1.28 26.63 -1.29
C SER A 204 0.35 26.65 -0.07
N THR A 205 -0.76 25.91 -0.10
CA THR A 205 -1.70 25.90 1.03
C THR A 205 -1.07 25.35 2.31
N VAL A 206 -0.22 24.33 2.19
CA VAL A 206 0.54 23.79 3.34
C VAL A 206 1.56 24.82 3.87
N ASN A 207 2.30 25.50 2.99
CA ASN A 207 3.23 26.56 3.42
C ASN A 207 2.52 27.82 3.98
N VAL A 208 1.21 28.02 3.70
CA VAL A 208 0.38 29.03 4.39
C VAL A 208 0.05 28.58 5.81
N GLN A 209 -0.37 27.33 6.02
CA GLN A 209 -0.63 26.77 7.36
C GLN A 209 0.63 26.85 8.25
N LYS A 210 1.81 26.61 7.66
CA LYS A 210 3.13 26.75 8.31
C LYS A 210 3.46 28.17 8.80
N ARG A 211 2.87 29.22 8.20
CA ARG A 211 3.06 30.62 8.62
C ARG A 211 1.99 31.12 9.61
N GLY A 212 0.83 30.48 9.68
CA GLY A 212 -0.23 30.83 10.63
C GLY A 212 0.00 30.38 12.07
N GLY A 213 1.09 29.66 12.36
CA GLY A 213 1.35 29.03 13.67
C GLY A 213 2.21 29.83 14.66
N GLU A 214 2.77 30.98 14.28
CA GLU A 214 3.78 31.71 15.09
C GLU A 214 3.34 33.12 15.55
N GLN A 215 2.05 33.49 15.44
CA GLN A 215 1.50 34.74 15.99
C GLN A 215 0.08 34.54 16.54
N GLY A 216 -0.31 35.34 17.55
CA GLY A 216 -1.72 35.46 17.99
C GLY A 216 -2.08 34.90 19.37
N GLY A 217 -1.14 34.84 20.32
CA GLY A 217 -1.43 34.52 21.71
C GLY A 217 -2.03 35.68 22.52
N GLU A 218 -3.19 36.22 22.11
CA GLU A 218 -3.93 37.25 22.87
C GLU A 218 -5.44 36.99 22.85
N GLY A 219 -6.04 36.88 24.03
CA GLY A 219 -7.48 36.65 24.18
C GLY A 219 -8.27 37.95 24.24
N GLN A 220 -9.16 38.18 23.28
CA GLN A 220 -10.18 39.22 23.37
C GLN A 220 -11.57 38.62 23.57
N SER A 221 -12.10 38.81 24.77
CA SER A 221 -13.48 38.47 25.11
C SER A 221 -14.45 39.47 24.48
N VAL A 222 -15.20 39.06 23.46
CA VAL A 222 -16.37 39.82 22.99
C VAL A 222 -17.61 39.33 23.73
N GLN A 223 -18.18 40.21 24.56
CA GLN A 223 -19.47 39.99 25.19
C GLN A 223 -20.59 40.30 24.19
N THR A 224 -21.61 39.44 24.12
CA THR A 224 -22.89 39.77 23.45
C THR A 224 -24.03 39.40 24.38
N ALA A 225 -24.98 40.33 24.57
CA ALA A 225 -25.91 40.31 25.70
C ALA A 225 -27.08 39.32 25.55
N GLN A 226 -27.63 38.89 26.69
CA GLN A 226 -28.93 38.23 26.77
C GLN A 226 -30.07 39.27 26.76
N ASN A 227 -31.01 39.12 25.83
CA ASN A 227 -32.38 39.66 25.87
C ASN A 227 -33.20 38.92 24.80
N GLY A 228 -34.50 38.62 24.92
CA GLY A 228 -35.39 38.79 26.06
C GLY A 228 -36.85 38.92 25.59
N GLN A 229 -37.74 38.04 26.10
CA GLN A 229 -39.21 38.05 25.98
C GLN A 229 -39.88 37.52 24.68
N ASN A 230 -40.93 36.71 24.90
CA ASN A 230 -42.22 36.53 24.19
C ASN A 230 -42.25 36.24 22.66
N GLY A 231 -43.20 35.45 22.12
CA GLY A 231 -44.27 34.66 22.75
C GLY A 231 -45.49 34.48 21.80
N GLY A 232 -46.09 33.29 21.74
CA GLY A 232 -47.25 32.99 20.88
C GLY A 232 -47.65 31.50 20.87
N ASN A 233 -48.90 31.17 20.57
CA ASN A 233 -49.47 29.82 20.73
C ASN A 233 -50.57 29.49 19.69
N GLY A 234 -50.80 28.20 19.42
CA GLY A 234 -51.87 27.64 18.56
C GLY A 234 -51.52 27.50 17.06
N GLY A 235 -52.18 26.63 16.28
CA GLY A 235 -53.17 25.59 16.66
C GLY A 235 -54.06 25.14 15.49
N GLY A 236 -53.93 23.88 15.04
CA GLY A 236 -54.69 23.30 13.91
C GLY A 236 -54.21 23.75 12.52
N GLY A 237 -54.53 23.08 11.40
CA GLY A 237 -55.21 21.80 11.20
C GLY A 237 -55.99 21.76 9.87
N GLY A 238 -55.65 20.87 8.91
CA GLY A 238 -56.43 20.73 7.67
C GLY A 238 -55.68 20.20 6.43
N LEU A 239 -55.96 18.94 6.12
CA LEU A 239 -55.76 18.15 4.89
C LEU A 239 -55.62 18.89 3.52
N GLY A 240 -54.78 18.35 2.62
CA GLY A 240 -55.08 18.32 1.17
C GLY A 240 -53.95 18.71 0.19
N GLY A 241 -53.22 17.74 -0.38
CA GLY A 241 -52.34 17.95 -1.55
C GLY A 241 -51.27 16.86 -1.74
N PRO A 242 -50.87 16.50 -2.98
CA PRO A 242 -49.87 15.46 -3.22
C PRO A 242 -48.44 15.95 -2.93
N VAL A 243 -47.71 15.19 -2.12
CA VAL A 243 -46.32 15.51 -1.74
C VAL A 243 -45.38 15.30 -2.93
N ARG A 244 -44.82 16.39 -3.44
CA ARG A 244 -43.59 16.32 -4.25
C ARG A 244 -42.42 15.94 -3.34
N VAL A 245 -41.78 14.80 -3.59
CA VAL A 245 -40.51 14.45 -2.95
C VAL A 245 -39.41 15.31 -3.59
N SER A 246 -39.20 16.50 -3.04
CA SER A 246 -38.03 17.32 -3.37
C SER A 246 -36.78 16.65 -2.79
N SER A 247 -35.82 16.29 -3.65
CA SER A 247 -34.53 15.74 -3.23
C SER A 247 -33.83 16.69 -2.25
N PRO A 248 -33.23 16.20 -1.15
CA PRO A 248 -32.47 17.05 -0.24
C PRO A 248 -31.17 17.49 -0.91
N SER A 249 -31.15 18.72 -1.43
CA SER A 249 -29.94 19.37 -1.93
C SER A 249 -28.95 19.62 -0.79
N PHE A 250 -28.14 18.61 -0.46
CA PHE A 250 -27.13 18.67 0.61
C PHE A 250 -25.90 19.49 0.18
N PHE A 251 -26.12 20.79 -0.08
CA PHE A 251 -25.05 21.78 -0.10
C PHE A 251 -24.61 22.04 1.36
N GLY A 252 -23.72 21.17 1.84
CA GLY A 252 -23.14 21.29 3.19
C GLY A 252 -22.42 22.62 3.34
N LEU A 253 -22.98 23.53 4.15
CA LEU A 253 -22.42 24.84 4.46
C LEU A 253 -21.20 24.70 5.40
N GLY A 254 -20.08 24.26 4.85
CA GLY A 254 -18.84 24.02 5.58
C GLY A 254 -18.16 25.33 6.00
N SER A 255 -18.27 25.68 7.28
CA SER A 255 -17.39 26.67 7.91
C SER A 255 -15.92 26.21 7.81
N PRO A 256 -14.94 27.08 7.53
CA PRO A 256 -13.60 26.68 7.10
C PRO A 256 -12.66 26.26 8.25
N THR A 257 -13.05 25.24 9.00
CA THR A 257 -12.22 24.60 10.06
C THR A 257 -12.14 23.08 9.91
N GLY A 258 -12.03 22.59 8.67
CA GLY A 258 -11.79 21.19 8.35
C GLY A 258 -10.39 20.97 7.79
N THR A 259 -9.55 20.19 8.47
CA THR A 259 -8.25 19.76 7.93
C THR A 259 -8.48 18.76 6.79
N SER A 260 -8.25 19.18 5.55
CA SER A 260 -8.38 18.33 4.36
C SER A 260 -7.53 17.07 4.49
N SER A 261 -8.11 15.90 4.25
CA SER A 261 -7.39 14.63 4.35
C SER A 261 -6.28 14.56 3.30
N PHE A 262 -5.23 13.80 3.61
CA PHE A 262 -4.10 13.57 2.69
C PHE A 262 -4.55 13.08 1.31
N ARG A 263 -5.66 12.34 1.24
CA ARG A 263 -6.21 11.79 0.00
C ARG A 263 -7.11 12.77 -0.77
N ASP A 264 -7.48 13.92 -0.22
CA ASP A 264 -8.49 14.80 -0.83
C ASP A 264 -7.95 15.69 -1.95
N TRP A 265 -6.67 16.03 -1.87
CA TRP A 265 -5.97 16.92 -2.79
C TRP A 265 -5.96 16.39 -4.23
N LYS A 266 -6.32 17.24 -5.20
CA LYS A 266 -6.35 16.90 -6.64
C LYS A 266 -5.03 16.27 -7.11
N PHE A 267 -3.90 16.88 -6.73
CA PHE A 267 -2.57 16.37 -7.07
C PHE A 267 -2.31 14.95 -6.55
N ILE A 268 -2.71 14.65 -5.31
CA ILE A 268 -2.48 13.34 -4.69
C ILE A 268 -3.43 12.30 -5.30
N LYS A 269 -4.68 12.67 -5.60
CA LYS A 269 -5.61 11.83 -6.38
C LYS A 269 -5.05 11.49 -7.77
N ARG A 270 -4.44 12.46 -8.47
CA ARG A 270 -3.75 12.22 -9.75
C ARG A 270 -2.62 11.22 -9.60
N CYS A 271 -1.68 11.42 -8.66
CA CYS A 271 -0.54 10.52 -8.48
C CYS A 271 -0.93 9.12 -7.95
N ILE A 272 -2.06 9.01 -7.24
CA ILE A 272 -2.65 7.71 -6.90
C ILE A 272 -2.97 6.91 -8.17
N TYR A 273 -3.69 7.52 -9.12
CA TYR A 273 -4.19 6.87 -10.33
C TYR A 273 -3.12 6.72 -11.44
N GLU A 274 -2.30 7.76 -11.66
CA GLU A 274 -1.26 7.75 -12.71
C GLU A 274 -0.05 6.88 -12.34
N ASP A 275 0.35 6.86 -11.05
CA ASP A 275 1.60 6.24 -10.62
C ASP A 275 1.39 5.06 -9.66
N ILE A 276 0.70 5.26 -8.53
CA ILE A 276 0.72 4.32 -7.39
C ILE A 276 -0.05 3.02 -7.71
N GLU A 277 -1.32 3.14 -8.08
CA GLU A 277 -2.18 2.01 -8.45
C GLU A 277 -1.57 1.16 -9.58
N PRO A 278 -1.14 1.73 -10.72
CA PRO A 278 -0.54 0.94 -11.79
C PRO A 278 0.88 0.46 -11.50
N THR A 279 1.59 1.04 -10.51
CA THR A 279 2.87 0.49 -10.03
C THR A 279 2.68 -0.74 -9.14
N LEU A 280 1.63 -0.79 -8.30
CA LEU A 280 1.40 -1.92 -7.41
C LEU A 280 0.53 -3.03 -8.02
N ARG A 281 -0.58 -2.67 -8.68
CA ARG A 281 -1.61 -3.59 -9.22
C ARG A 281 -2.15 -4.57 -8.16
N LEU A 282 -2.51 -4.05 -6.99
CA LEU A 282 -2.98 -4.86 -5.85
C LEU A 282 -4.25 -5.66 -6.19
N ASP A 283 -5.06 -5.15 -7.11
CA ASP A 283 -6.31 -5.72 -7.63
C ASP A 283 -6.07 -7.03 -8.40
N SER A 284 -4.86 -7.19 -8.94
CA SER A 284 -4.38 -8.40 -9.62
C SER A 284 -3.48 -9.27 -8.73
N ALA A 285 -3.24 -8.90 -7.46
CA ALA A 285 -2.32 -9.62 -6.58
C ALA A 285 -2.93 -10.95 -6.07
N PRO A 286 -2.37 -12.13 -6.42
CA PRO A 286 -3.00 -13.41 -6.13
C PRO A 286 -2.89 -13.84 -4.66
N GLY A 287 -1.87 -13.36 -3.93
CA GLY A 287 -1.67 -13.70 -2.51
C GLY A 287 -2.28 -12.70 -1.52
N LEU A 288 -3.07 -11.72 -1.99
CA LEU A 288 -3.75 -10.74 -1.14
C LEU A 288 -5.28 -10.88 -1.28
N SER A 289 -5.98 -11.10 -0.17
CA SER A 289 -7.44 -11.01 -0.12
C SER A 289 -7.92 -9.57 -0.32
N TRP A 290 -9.19 -9.39 -0.70
CA TRP A 290 -9.80 -8.07 -0.94
C TRP A 290 -9.53 -7.07 0.19
N LEU A 291 -9.76 -7.48 1.45
CA LEU A 291 -9.47 -6.66 2.62
C LEU A 291 -7.97 -6.33 2.71
N ALA A 292 -7.07 -7.31 2.55
CA ALA A 292 -5.63 -7.10 2.63
C ALA A 292 -5.11 -6.09 1.58
N ARG A 293 -5.70 -6.05 0.38
CA ARG A 293 -5.40 -5.05 -0.66
C ARG A 293 -5.76 -3.64 -0.17
N ARG A 294 -6.99 -3.45 0.34
CA ARG A 294 -7.48 -2.17 0.88
C ARG A 294 -6.67 -1.72 2.10
N THR A 295 -6.35 -2.62 3.03
CA THR A 295 -5.53 -2.29 4.21
C THR A 295 -4.08 -1.99 3.84
N MET A 296 -3.48 -2.71 2.89
CA MET A 296 -2.13 -2.41 2.38
C MET A 296 -2.07 -1.03 1.73
N PHE A 297 -3.04 -0.70 0.88
CA PHE A 297 -3.12 0.59 0.20
C PHE A 297 -3.24 1.75 1.20
N SER A 298 -4.11 1.62 2.21
CA SER A 298 -4.22 2.61 3.29
C SER A 298 -2.94 2.72 4.11
N ALA A 299 -2.37 1.60 4.56
CA ALA A 299 -1.12 1.59 5.33
C ALA A 299 0.07 2.22 4.58
N ILE A 300 0.09 2.17 3.23
CA ILE A 300 1.07 2.87 2.40
C ILE A 300 0.88 4.39 2.44
N LEU A 301 -0.37 4.87 2.32
CA LEU A 301 -0.71 6.30 2.31
C LEU A 301 -0.63 6.93 3.71
N GLU A 302 -0.96 6.20 4.78
CA GLU A 302 -0.80 6.63 6.16
C GLU A 302 0.64 6.45 6.70
N GLY A 303 1.44 5.54 6.13
CA GLY A 303 2.81 5.25 6.57
C GLY A 303 2.93 4.15 7.64
N GLN A 304 1.90 3.31 7.80
CA GLN A 304 1.85 2.19 8.75
C GLN A 304 2.36 0.85 8.17
N LEU A 305 2.74 0.79 6.89
CA LEU A 305 3.24 -0.43 6.26
C LEU A 305 4.66 -0.76 6.75
N VAL A 306 4.82 -1.86 7.48
CA VAL A 306 6.12 -2.34 7.95
C VAL A 306 6.65 -3.41 7.00
N ILE A 307 7.87 -3.24 6.48
CA ILE A 307 8.57 -4.19 5.61
C ILE A 307 9.86 -4.66 6.30
N GLU A 308 10.03 -5.97 6.46
CA GLU A 308 11.13 -6.58 7.21
C GLU A 308 11.74 -7.80 6.47
N PRO A 309 13.00 -8.17 6.74
CA PRO A 309 13.62 -9.37 6.17
C PRO A 309 12.92 -10.65 6.68
N GLY A 310 12.52 -11.52 5.76
CA GLY A 310 11.91 -12.82 6.07
C GLY A 310 12.95 -13.95 6.09
N LYS A 311 12.66 -15.02 6.83
CA LYS A 311 13.38 -16.30 6.71
C LYS A 311 12.69 -17.18 5.68
N VAL A 312 13.45 -17.82 4.80
CA VAL A 312 12.93 -18.77 3.81
C VAL A 312 12.78 -20.15 4.46
N GLY A 313 11.60 -20.76 4.33
CA GLY A 313 11.36 -22.14 4.76
C GLY A 313 11.80 -23.15 3.70
N LYS A 314 11.89 -24.44 4.07
CA LYS A 314 12.33 -25.51 3.14
C LYS A 314 11.43 -25.67 1.90
N GLY A 315 10.18 -25.19 1.93
CA GLY A 315 9.24 -25.22 0.79
C GLY A 315 9.34 -24.03 -0.17
N GLY A 316 10.36 -23.17 -0.05
CA GLY A 316 10.42 -21.91 -0.80
C GLY A 316 9.37 -20.90 -0.34
N ILE A 317 9.17 -19.82 -1.11
CA ILE A 317 8.21 -18.75 -0.83
C ILE A 317 7.48 -18.32 -2.10
N ILE A 318 6.17 -18.09 -2.00
CA ILE A 318 5.33 -17.52 -3.07
C ILE A 318 5.17 -16.01 -2.82
N CYS A 319 5.43 -15.19 -3.84
CA CYS A 319 5.27 -13.74 -3.74
C CYS A 319 3.79 -13.32 -3.71
N SER A 320 3.35 -12.65 -2.65
CA SER A 320 1.94 -12.28 -2.47
C SER A 320 1.42 -11.28 -3.52
N LEU A 321 2.31 -10.52 -4.17
CA LEU A 321 1.96 -9.50 -5.18
C LEU A 321 1.95 -10.01 -6.63
N CYS A 322 2.63 -11.11 -6.96
CA CYS A 322 2.73 -11.59 -8.35
C CYS A 322 2.60 -13.11 -8.53
N GLY A 323 2.52 -13.90 -7.45
CA GLY A 323 2.36 -15.36 -7.51
C GLY A 323 3.63 -16.14 -7.82
N ASN A 324 4.69 -15.52 -8.34
CA ASN A 324 5.96 -16.20 -8.61
C ASN A 324 6.53 -16.87 -7.35
N SER A 325 6.93 -18.13 -7.48
CA SER A 325 7.76 -18.83 -6.52
C SER A 325 9.20 -18.29 -6.53
N CYS A 326 9.80 -18.18 -5.35
CA CYS A 326 11.19 -17.80 -5.13
C CYS A 326 11.96 -19.03 -4.66
N THR A 327 12.37 -19.87 -5.60
CA THR A 327 13.06 -21.15 -5.36
C THR A 327 14.58 -21.09 -5.59
N GLU A 328 15.08 -20.11 -6.33
CA GLU A 328 16.49 -20.05 -6.74
C GLU A 328 17.40 -19.41 -5.67
N GLU A 329 18.59 -20.00 -5.51
CA GLU A 329 19.57 -19.63 -4.47
C GLU A 329 20.16 -18.21 -4.62
N GLY A 330 19.99 -17.58 -5.78
CA GLY A 330 20.45 -16.20 -6.02
C GLY A 330 19.71 -15.15 -5.18
N ASN A 331 18.46 -15.40 -4.75
CA ASN A 331 17.59 -14.37 -4.17
C ASN A 331 17.51 -14.42 -2.62
N ARG A 332 18.65 -14.63 -1.95
CA ARG A 332 18.80 -14.86 -0.49
C ARG A 332 18.32 -13.76 0.47
N ARG A 333 17.65 -12.70 -0.01
CA ARG A 333 17.06 -11.64 0.82
C ARG A 333 15.57 -11.47 0.53
N VAL A 334 14.79 -12.53 0.78
CA VAL A 334 13.31 -12.45 0.78
C VAL A 334 12.85 -11.50 1.88
N HIS A 335 11.85 -10.68 1.58
CA HIS A 335 11.24 -9.75 2.54
C HIS A 335 9.76 -10.12 2.75
N ARG A 336 9.20 -9.68 3.87
CA ARG A 336 7.78 -9.76 4.17
C ARG A 336 7.26 -8.43 4.68
N PHE A 337 5.96 -8.21 4.57
CA PHE A 337 5.29 -7.03 5.10
C PHE A 337 4.08 -7.37 5.96
N ARG A 338 3.71 -6.40 6.80
CA ARG A 338 2.46 -6.34 7.55
C ARG A 338 1.85 -4.95 7.47
N THR A 339 0.53 -4.85 7.54
CA THR A 339 -0.22 -3.60 7.28
C THR A 339 -0.51 -2.79 8.54
N SER A 340 0.07 -3.16 9.67
CA SER A 340 0.02 -2.41 10.94
C SER A 340 1.23 -2.78 11.79
N GLU A 341 1.66 -1.86 12.64
CA GLU A 341 2.69 -2.10 13.64
C GLU A 341 2.19 -2.93 14.85
N ALA A 342 0.87 -3.06 15.01
CA ALA A 342 0.25 -3.87 16.06
C ALA A 342 0.71 -5.34 16.02
N GLN A 343 1.35 -5.80 17.10
CA GLN A 343 1.98 -7.12 17.19
C GLN A 343 1.00 -8.30 17.10
N ASN A 344 -0.30 -8.05 17.32
CA ASN A 344 -1.36 -9.07 17.23
C ASN A 344 -1.68 -9.50 15.76
N THR A 345 -1.05 -8.88 14.76
CA THR A 345 -1.23 -9.25 13.34
C THR A 345 -0.28 -10.39 12.91
N MET A 346 -0.63 -11.62 13.29
CA MET A 346 0.16 -12.84 12.99
C MET A 346 0.34 -13.16 11.48
N LYS A 347 -0.38 -12.46 10.59
CA LYS A 347 -0.38 -12.73 9.14
C LYS A 347 0.62 -11.84 8.39
N PHE A 348 1.67 -12.46 7.86
CA PHE A 348 2.69 -11.83 7.02
C PHE A 348 2.48 -12.13 5.53
N TYR A 349 2.85 -11.19 4.66
CA TYR A 349 2.80 -11.32 3.21
C TYR A 349 4.20 -11.20 2.61
N TYR A 350 4.61 -12.11 1.72
CA TYR A 350 5.98 -12.19 1.23
C TYR A 350 6.18 -11.49 -0.13
N LEU A 351 7.39 -10.96 -0.35
CA LEU A 351 7.78 -10.20 -1.54
C LEU A 351 9.04 -10.78 -2.17
N CYS A 352 8.97 -11.05 -3.48
CA CYS A 352 10.17 -11.22 -4.31
C CYS A 352 10.88 -9.88 -4.50
N GLY A 353 12.17 -9.89 -4.86
CA GLY A 353 12.98 -8.67 -5.04
C GLY A 353 12.35 -7.62 -5.99
N TYR A 354 11.71 -8.06 -7.07
CA TYR A 354 10.99 -7.17 -7.98
C TYR A 354 9.79 -6.47 -7.33
N CYS A 355 8.90 -7.22 -6.66
CA CYS A 355 7.75 -6.63 -5.99
C CYS A 355 8.15 -5.78 -4.78
N LEU A 356 9.25 -6.13 -4.11
CA LEU A 356 9.86 -5.32 -3.06
C LEU A 356 10.32 -3.94 -3.56
N ARG A 357 10.96 -3.86 -4.74
CA ARG A 357 11.33 -2.58 -5.38
C ARG A 357 10.07 -1.73 -5.65
N ARG A 358 9.03 -2.31 -6.26
CA ARG A 358 7.74 -1.62 -6.52
C ARG A 358 7.08 -1.06 -5.25
N VAL A 359 6.99 -1.87 -4.19
CA VAL A 359 6.41 -1.45 -2.90
C VAL A 359 7.26 -0.35 -2.25
N ARG A 360 8.60 -0.47 -2.24
CA ARG A 360 9.49 0.54 -1.68
C ARG A 360 9.36 1.89 -2.39
N SER A 361 9.48 1.94 -3.72
CA SER A 361 9.39 3.20 -4.46
C SER A 361 8.08 3.96 -4.22
N VAL A 362 6.98 3.23 -4.02
CA VAL A 362 5.68 3.82 -3.66
C VAL A 362 5.66 4.31 -2.20
N CYS A 363 6.25 3.56 -1.27
CA CYS A 363 6.36 3.98 0.13
C CYS A 363 7.24 5.22 0.29
N ASP A 364 8.35 5.29 -0.46
CA ASP A 364 9.26 6.44 -0.49
C ASP A 364 8.55 7.68 -1.03
N PHE A 365 7.83 7.54 -2.16
CA PHE A 365 7.03 8.62 -2.74
C PHE A 365 5.89 9.10 -1.82
N ALA A 366 5.10 8.18 -1.27
CA ALA A 366 4.04 8.52 -0.31
C ALA A 366 4.61 9.16 0.97
N GLY A 367 5.78 8.70 1.43
CA GLY A 367 6.51 9.29 2.56
C GLY A 367 7.05 10.69 2.27
N PHE A 368 7.46 10.97 1.04
CA PHE A 368 7.81 12.32 0.60
C PHE A 368 6.59 13.24 0.49
N LEU A 369 5.48 12.77 -0.09
CA LEU A 369 4.22 13.52 -0.10
C LEU A 369 3.70 13.84 1.32
N ARG A 370 3.90 12.94 2.29
CA ARG A 370 3.64 13.23 3.71
C ARG A 370 4.58 14.31 4.27
N GLN A 371 5.89 14.23 4.03
CA GLN A 371 6.85 15.27 4.44
C GLN A 371 6.54 16.66 3.83
N LEU A 372 5.97 16.71 2.63
CA LEU A 372 5.43 17.94 2.05
C LEU A 372 4.19 18.41 2.81
N ARG A 373 3.16 17.55 2.99
CA ARG A 373 1.93 17.84 3.75
C ARG A 373 2.21 18.34 5.18
N ASP A 374 3.20 17.74 5.84
CA ASP A 374 3.55 18.02 7.23
C ASP A 374 4.47 19.25 7.37
N GLY A 375 4.81 19.92 6.26
CA GLY A 375 5.67 21.11 6.24
C GLY A 375 7.14 20.86 6.63
N VAL A 376 7.52 19.59 6.83
CA VAL A 376 8.84 19.14 7.33
C VAL A 376 9.93 19.30 6.26
N TRP A 377 9.58 19.18 4.98
CA TRP A 377 10.51 19.41 3.88
C TRP A 377 11.15 20.80 3.94
N ARG A 378 12.44 20.85 3.58
CA ARG A 378 13.26 22.06 3.45
C ARG A 378 14.26 21.88 2.31
N ALA A 379 14.55 22.95 1.58
CA ALA A 379 15.63 22.99 0.61
C ALA A 379 16.48 24.27 0.78
N GLU A 380 17.78 24.19 0.50
CA GLU A 380 18.71 25.31 0.69
C GLU A 380 18.56 26.36 -0.42
N GLY A 381 18.41 27.63 -0.04
CA GLY A 381 18.29 28.77 -0.95
C GLY A 381 16.95 28.86 -1.69
N ASP A 382 16.74 29.97 -2.39
CA ASP A 382 15.47 30.30 -3.03
C ASP A 382 15.01 29.23 -4.05
N GLY A 383 13.69 29.07 -4.18
CA GLY A 383 13.07 28.06 -5.04
C GLY A 383 12.74 26.72 -4.37
N GLU A 384 12.48 26.69 -3.05
CA GLU A 384 12.09 25.48 -2.29
C GLU A 384 11.00 24.64 -3.00
N GLY A 385 9.93 25.29 -3.49
CA GLY A 385 8.84 24.62 -4.21
C GLY A 385 9.24 24.05 -5.58
N ILE A 386 10.24 24.63 -6.26
CA ILE A 386 10.78 24.06 -7.50
C ILE A 386 11.59 22.81 -7.16
N LYS A 387 12.46 22.86 -6.15
CA LYS A 387 13.26 21.70 -5.71
C LYS A 387 12.36 20.56 -5.18
N ALA A 388 11.26 20.90 -4.52
CA ALA A 388 10.23 19.93 -4.14
C ALA A 388 9.54 19.29 -5.37
N TRP A 389 9.28 20.06 -6.44
CA TRP A 389 8.78 19.51 -7.71
C TRP A 389 9.80 18.60 -8.42
N GLU A 390 11.07 19.00 -8.47
CA GLU A 390 12.14 18.17 -9.06
C GLU A 390 12.24 16.81 -8.35
N GLU A 391 12.18 16.79 -7.01
CA GLU A 391 12.16 15.56 -6.22
C GLU A 391 10.85 14.76 -6.40
N THR A 392 9.70 15.44 -6.51
CA THR A 392 8.41 14.81 -6.86
C THR A 392 8.52 14.04 -8.17
N VAL A 393 9.04 14.67 -9.21
CA VAL A 393 9.21 14.06 -10.54
C VAL A 393 10.26 12.95 -10.49
N ARG A 394 11.36 13.11 -9.74
CA ARG A 394 12.38 12.06 -9.55
C ARG A 394 11.80 10.81 -8.90
N LEU A 395 10.92 10.95 -7.91
CA LEU A 395 10.29 9.81 -7.24
C LEU A 395 9.22 9.15 -8.12
N ARG A 396 8.48 9.92 -8.94
CA ARG A 396 7.61 9.36 -10.00
C ARG A 396 8.41 8.58 -11.05
N GLU A 397 9.56 9.11 -11.48
CA GLU A 397 10.50 8.40 -12.37
C GLU A 397 10.97 7.06 -11.76
N VAL A 398 11.32 7.04 -10.47
CA VAL A 398 11.69 5.79 -9.78
C VAL A 398 10.53 4.79 -9.70
N MET A 399 9.29 5.23 -9.42
CA MET A 399 8.12 4.33 -9.45
C MET A 399 7.88 3.75 -10.86
N PHE A 400 8.01 4.57 -11.91
CA PHE A 400 7.88 4.13 -13.30
C PHE A 400 8.92 3.05 -13.66
N TRP A 401 10.21 3.27 -13.36
CA TRP A 401 11.24 2.26 -13.62
C TRP A 401 11.08 1.01 -12.74
N SER A 402 10.61 1.15 -11.50
CA SER A 402 10.19 0.04 -10.64
C SER A 402 9.08 -0.80 -11.27
N ARG A 403 8.08 -0.16 -11.89
CA ARG A 403 6.93 -0.79 -12.55
C ARG A 403 7.31 -1.51 -13.85
N VAL A 404 8.32 -1.02 -14.58
CA VAL A 404 8.85 -1.64 -15.82
C VAL A 404 9.90 -2.71 -15.51
N GLY A 405 10.56 -2.65 -14.35
CA GLY A 405 11.58 -3.60 -13.90
C GLY A 405 13.02 -3.25 -14.29
N ALA A 406 13.24 -2.21 -15.10
CA ALA A 406 14.53 -1.85 -15.70
C ALA A 406 15.53 -1.13 -14.77
N ILE A 407 15.39 -1.23 -13.45
CA ILE A 407 16.19 -0.49 -12.45
C ILE A 407 17.67 -0.92 -12.40
N GLU A 408 18.01 -2.11 -12.92
CA GLU A 408 19.31 -2.74 -12.70
C GLU A 408 20.49 -1.97 -13.34
N GLY A 409 20.24 -1.12 -14.34
CA GLY A 409 21.24 -0.17 -14.84
C GLY A 409 21.48 1.05 -13.95
N VAL A 410 20.53 1.43 -13.08
CA VAL A 410 20.58 2.66 -12.26
C VAL A 410 21.17 2.39 -10.87
N GLU A 411 20.80 1.29 -10.23
CA GLU A 411 21.38 0.87 -8.94
C GLU A 411 22.87 0.51 -9.14
N VAL A 412 23.24 -0.28 -10.16
CA VAL A 412 24.64 -0.62 -10.44
C VAL A 412 25.47 0.64 -10.76
N ALA A 413 24.96 1.58 -11.57
CA ALA A 413 25.67 2.81 -11.88
C ALA A 413 25.85 3.75 -10.66
N THR A 414 24.93 3.72 -9.69
CA THR A 414 25.05 4.50 -8.46
C THR A 414 25.93 3.82 -7.40
N GLU A 415 25.91 2.49 -7.30
CA GLU A 415 26.87 1.73 -6.50
C GLU A 415 28.30 1.83 -7.07
N GLU A 416 28.49 1.74 -8.39
CA GLU A 416 29.80 2.02 -9.02
C GLU A 416 30.28 3.44 -8.71
N ARG A 417 29.42 4.45 -8.84
CA ARG A 417 29.78 5.85 -8.53
C ARG A 417 30.12 6.03 -7.05
N GLN A 418 29.42 5.36 -6.14
CA GLN A 418 29.76 5.36 -4.71
C GLN A 418 31.08 4.62 -4.44
N GLN A 419 31.29 3.44 -5.03
CA GLN A 419 32.49 2.64 -4.84
C GLN A 419 33.73 3.32 -5.42
N LYS A 420 33.61 4.01 -6.57
CA LYS A 420 34.68 4.85 -7.15
C LYS A 420 35.00 6.05 -6.25
N ARG A 421 34.00 6.71 -5.64
CA ARG A 421 34.21 7.78 -4.64
C ARG A 421 34.88 7.24 -3.35
N VAL A 422 34.47 6.08 -2.85
CA VAL A 422 35.09 5.42 -1.67
C VAL A 422 36.52 4.97 -1.99
N GLY A 423 36.79 4.49 -3.20
CA GLY A 423 38.14 4.15 -3.67
C GLY A 423 39.07 5.36 -3.70
N ALA A 424 38.62 6.48 -4.29
CA ALA A 424 39.39 7.73 -4.31
C ALA A 424 39.70 8.26 -2.89
N VAL A 425 38.74 8.18 -1.96
CA VAL A 425 38.95 8.56 -0.55
C VAL A 425 39.95 7.62 0.16
N LYS A 426 39.94 6.32 -0.13
CA LYS A 426 40.94 5.37 0.42
C LYS A 426 42.35 5.67 -0.09
N GLU A 427 42.51 5.98 -1.38
CA GLU A 427 43.83 6.28 -1.94
C GLU A 427 44.37 7.63 -1.46
N LEU A 428 43.51 8.64 -1.28
CA LEU A 428 43.86 9.88 -0.57
C LEU A 428 44.34 9.61 0.86
N TYR A 429 43.73 8.65 1.56
CA TYR A 429 44.16 8.26 2.91
C TYR A 429 45.50 7.48 2.90
N ARG A 430 45.79 6.71 1.84
CA ARG A 430 47.11 6.09 1.63
C ARG A 430 48.19 7.16 1.48
N VAL A 431 47.97 8.15 0.62
CA VAL A 431 48.88 9.31 0.45
C VAL A 431 49.06 10.07 1.76
N TYR A 432 47.97 10.39 2.47
CA TYR A 432 47.98 11.06 3.77
C TYR A 432 48.83 10.33 4.82
N ARG A 433 48.79 8.97 4.83
CA ARG A 433 49.61 8.14 5.73
C ARG A 433 51.10 8.18 5.40
N VAL A 434 51.47 8.29 4.13
CA VAL A 434 52.87 8.36 3.68
C VAL A 434 53.51 9.71 3.99
N TYR A 435 52.78 10.82 3.80
CA TYR A 435 53.31 12.18 3.93
C TYR A 435 53.06 12.85 5.30
N GLY A 436 52.56 12.12 6.30
CA GLY A 436 52.52 12.57 7.70
C GLY A 436 51.66 13.82 7.99
N MET A 437 50.74 14.18 7.09
CA MET A 437 50.00 15.44 7.15
C MET A 437 48.96 15.44 8.29
N SER A 438 48.67 16.61 8.87
CA SER A 438 47.70 16.74 9.99
C SER A 438 46.30 17.18 9.54
N LYS A 439 46.19 17.92 8.42
CA LYS A 439 44.94 18.39 7.81
C LYS A 439 45.11 18.36 6.29
N ALA A 440 44.06 18.03 5.54
CA ALA A 440 44.07 18.05 4.09
C ALA A 440 42.94 18.95 3.55
N TYR A 441 43.18 19.56 2.40
CA TYR A 441 42.19 20.32 1.63
C TYR A 441 42.10 19.72 0.23
N ILE A 442 40.89 19.32 -0.17
CA ILE A 442 40.60 18.89 -1.53
C ILE A 442 40.08 20.11 -2.29
N LEU A 443 40.79 20.52 -3.35
CA LEU A 443 40.36 21.57 -4.26
C LEU A 443 39.61 20.94 -5.43
N PHE A 444 38.46 21.50 -5.79
CA PHE A 444 37.72 21.17 -7.00
C PHE A 444 37.96 22.24 -8.07
N SER A 445 37.88 21.86 -9.36
CA SER A 445 38.15 22.73 -10.52
C SER A 445 37.21 23.95 -10.65
N ARG A 446 36.20 24.08 -9.80
CA ARG A 446 35.33 25.26 -9.64
C ARG A 446 35.67 26.11 -8.40
N GLY A 447 36.93 26.07 -7.95
CA GLY A 447 37.47 26.92 -6.88
C GLY A 447 37.00 26.57 -5.45
N THR A 448 36.18 25.53 -5.28
CA THR A 448 35.66 25.13 -3.97
C THR A 448 36.66 24.23 -3.24
N SER A 449 36.99 24.56 -1.98
CA SER A 449 37.89 23.74 -1.14
C SER A 449 37.13 23.03 -0.03
N VAL A 450 37.32 21.72 0.14
CA VAL A 450 36.77 20.94 1.26
C VAL A 450 37.89 20.52 2.20
N ARG A 451 37.78 20.94 3.47
CA ARG A 451 38.68 20.56 4.57
C ARG A 451 38.31 19.19 5.13
N VAL A 452 39.27 18.28 5.22
CA VAL A 452 39.09 16.93 5.80
C VAL A 452 40.05 16.75 6.98
N SER A 453 39.57 16.19 8.10
CA SER A 453 40.37 15.92 9.30
C SER A 453 40.44 14.43 9.65
N ARG A 454 41.47 14.05 10.42
CA ARG A 454 41.68 12.68 10.90
C ARG A 454 40.56 12.16 11.80
N LYS A 455 39.73 13.02 12.41
CA LYS A 455 38.61 12.60 13.28
C LYS A 455 37.38 12.18 12.49
N ASP A 456 37.16 12.73 11.30
CA ASP A 456 35.94 12.52 10.52
C ASP A 456 35.84 11.10 9.96
N TYR A 457 37.00 10.52 9.60
CA TYR A 457 37.13 9.17 9.05
C TYR A 457 36.84 8.06 10.09
N VAL A 458 37.23 8.27 11.35
CA VAL A 458 37.17 7.24 12.42
C VAL A 458 35.74 6.89 12.82
N TYR A 459 34.80 7.83 12.70
CA TYR A 459 33.40 7.64 13.11
C TYR A 459 32.44 7.25 11.97
N GLY A 460 32.95 7.05 10.74
CA GLY A 460 32.12 6.64 9.60
C GLY A 460 30.95 7.58 9.28
N ARG A 461 31.00 8.86 9.71
CA ARG A 461 29.91 9.82 9.47
C ARG A 461 29.71 9.98 7.96
N ARG A 462 28.47 9.89 7.50
CA ARG A 462 28.09 10.39 6.16
C ARG A 462 28.59 11.83 6.03
N LEU A 463 29.30 12.14 4.96
CA LEU A 463 29.61 13.51 4.55
C LEU A 463 28.34 14.17 3.97
N SER A 464 27.35 14.40 4.83
CA SER A 464 26.00 14.83 4.46
C SER A 464 25.88 16.31 4.08
N GLY A 465 26.97 17.07 4.14
CA GLY A 465 27.04 18.50 3.76
C GLY A 465 27.62 18.75 2.37
N LEU A 466 27.45 17.83 1.41
CA LEU A 466 27.98 17.95 0.05
C LEU A 466 26.89 17.72 -1.03
N ASN A 467 25.68 18.25 -0.78
CA ASN A 467 24.64 18.35 -1.79
C ASN A 467 24.99 19.51 -2.74
N GLY A 468 25.33 19.20 -4.00
CA GLY A 468 25.57 20.21 -5.05
C GLY A 468 26.89 20.07 -5.83
N ILE A 469 27.87 19.30 -5.32
CA ILE A 469 29.11 19.04 -6.07
C ILE A 469 29.00 17.70 -6.82
N GLU A 470 28.50 17.76 -8.07
CA GLU A 470 28.76 16.67 -9.03
C GLU A 470 30.25 16.66 -9.39
N VAL A 471 30.95 15.63 -8.92
CA VAL A 471 32.34 15.33 -9.31
C VAL A 471 32.28 14.15 -10.28
N ASP A 472 32.40 14.42 -11.57
CA ASP A 472 32.52 13.35 -12.56
C ASP A 472 33.89 12.70 -12.43
N CYS A 473 33.91 11.42 -12.07
CA CYS A 473 35.11 10.63 -11.81
C CYS A 473 35.38 9.61 -12.93
N THR A 474 34.81 9.81 -14.12
CA THR A 474 35.00 8.93 -15.28
C THR A 474 36.41 9.01 -15.87
N GLN A 475 37.11 10.13 -15.68
CA GLN A 475 38.51 10.30 -16.05
C GLN A 475 39.40 10.22 -14.80
N GLY A 476 40.42 9.36 -14.83
CA GLY A 476 41.18 8.95 -13.64
C GLY A 476 41.97 10.07 -12.97
N LEU A 477 42.04 10.05 -11.63
CA LEU A 477 42.80 11.03 -10.85
C LEU A 477 44.28 11.06 -11.29
N ARG A 478 44.78 12.27 -11.59
CA ARG A 478 46.23 12.55 -11.61
C ARG A 478 46.57 13.53 -10.49
N ILE A 479 47.47 13.12 -9.61
CA ILE A 479 48.06 14.00 -8.59
C ILE A 479 49.07 14.89 -9.31
N ASN A 480 48.77 16.18 -9.43
CA ASN A 480 49.56 17.10 -10.25
C ASN A 480 50.65 17.79 -9.41
N LYS A 481 50.38 18.06 -8.12
CA LYS A 481 51.36 18.64 -7.20
C LYS A 481 51.05 18.26 -5.76
N VAL A 482 52.06 17.83 -5.01
CA VAL A 482 51.98 17.64 -3.54
C VAL A 482 52.80 18.73 -2.86
N THR A 483 52.22 19.39 -1.87
CA THR A 483 52.91 20.35 -1.00
C THR A 483 52.55 20.06 0.46
N ASN A 484 53.32 20.59 1.42
CA ASN A 484 53.13 20.35 2.85
C ASN A 484 51.76 20.81 3.44
N LYS A 485 50.86 21.39 2.63
CA LYS A 485 49.50 21.81 3.04
C LYS A 485 48.38 21.53 2.01
N VAL A 486 48.71 21.32 0.73
CA VAL A 486 47.74 21.18 -0.38
C VAL A 486 48.19 20.08 -1.34
N VAL A 487 47.24 19.27 -1.80
CA VAL A 487 47.41 18.29 -2.88
C VAL A 487 46.53 18.74 -4.05
N ASP A 488 47.14 19.14 -5.16
CA ASP A 488 46.42 19.50 -6.38
C ASP A 488 46.08 18.25 -7.19
N ILE A 489 44.78 18.10 -7.47
CA ILE A 489 44.21 16.94 -8.15
C ILE A 489 43.48 17.46 -9.38
N VAL A 490 43.97 17.07 -10.55
CA VAL A 490 43.30 17.36 -11.81
C VAL A 490 42.45 16.15 -12.19
N PHE A 491 41.16 16.39 -12.36
CA PHE A 491 40.26 15.49 -13.07
C PHE A 491 40.49 15.72 -14.57
N GLY A 492 40.68 14.64 -15.32
CA GLY A 492 40.83 14.71 -16.78
C GLY A 492 39.56 15.18 -17.48
#